data_AF-A0A1H4QHB9-F1
#
_entry.id   AF-A0A1H4QHB9-F1
#
_cell.length_a   1.000
_cell.length_b   1.000
_cell.length_c   1.000
_cell.angle_alpha   90.00
_cell.angle_beta   90.00
_cell.angle_gamma   90.00
#
_symmetry.space_group_name_H-M   'P 1'
#
loop_
_entity.id
_entity.type
_entity.pdbx_description
1 polymer ?
#
loop_
_entity_poly.entity_id
_entity_poly.type
_entity_poly.pdbx_seq_one_letter_code
_entity_poly.pdbx_strand_id
1 'polypeptide(L)'
;MRPTQATDHHEAGPPPAFRLVALARSPVRERSGGPGGSDGSHGSPASDAARGGPSADRPEPDRRGGRDGSAGVRAADRDVRAAVSRVLDQELAERLERSRAVDPVFADDLALRVAHFTQRGGKRVRSQLLWWAMRACGGGDDTSAVAALRLGAAVELLQTCALVQDDVMDRSPRRRGRPALHADIGAQYGAAVAPDRAGRFGEAAAVLAGDLALAWADDLVAGTALPAGTGHLVRRLWGDLRTEMVAGQYLDLKGQITGSRSLLRALRSACLKSALYSVERPLALGAALAGADEATTGALCSAGRRIGMAFQLRDDVGDVFFDGEETGRPAGGDIREGKSTCLTALARARAEAAGDRLALTVLERALGKHDLSPADLEEVRDILRRTGALATVEAKAGRLVAQGLRRFDAVPLDPAGAGRLRDLLVAAAGGTQLGPAGPPEGAPANRPGARAQGSPPNGATADPHPSAASASAGRPHASPPDGQAASTTTGPATRATAPAPHHGTPLSLVASHSEDSRA
;
A
#
# COMPACT_ATOMS: atom_id res chain seq x y z
N MET A 1 28.86 1.55 53.56
CA MET A 1 28.76 2.99 53.20
C MET A 1 27.33 3.31 52.80
N ARG A 2 26.97 4.60 52.65
CA ARG A 2 25.58 5.03 52.36
C ARG A 2 25.16 4.67 50.92
N PRO A 3 23.86 4.44 50.65
CA PRO A 3 23.33 4.38 49.28
C PRO A 3 23.26 5.79 48.67
N THR A 4 23.56 5.89 47.38
CA THR A 4 23.23 7.08 46.56
C THR A 4 21.78 7.02 46.07
N GLN A 5 21.15 8.19 45.95
CA GLN A 5 19.72 8.30 45.66
C GLN A 5 19.42 8.12 44.17
N ALA A 6 18.17 7.75 43.88
CA ALA A 6 17.62 7.86 42.53
C ALA A 6 17.38 9.34 42.17
N THR A 7 17.40 9.64 40.87
CA THR A 7 16.93 10.93 40.31
C THR A 7 15.68 10.65 39.51
N ASP A 8 14.60 11.41 39.76
CA ASP A 8 13.28 11.08 39.24
C ASP A 8 13.17 11.19 37.70
N HIS A 9 12.42 10.27 37.11
CA HIS A 9 11.98 10.38 35.72
C HIS A 9 10.85 11.41 35.63
N HIS A 10 11.14 12.60 35.08
CA HIS A 10 10.09 13.52 34.65
C HIS A 10 9.18 12.85 33.61
N GLU A 11 7.87 12.91 33.83
CA GLU A 11 6.88 12.45 32.85
C GLU A 11 7.00 13.24 31.55
N ALA A 12 7.29 12.53 30.46
CA ALA A 12 7.21 13.10 29.11
C ALA A 12 5.73 13.28 28.73
N GLY A 13 5.21 14.50 28.95
CA GLY A 13 3.84 14.86 28.57
C GLY A 13 3.54 14.61 27.07
N PRO A 14 2.25 14.46 26.71
CA PRO A 14 1.86 14.08 25.36
C PRO A 14 2.35 15.11 24.32
N PRO A 15 2.82 14.67 23.13
CA PRO A 15 3.31 15.58 22.10
C PRO A 15 2.19 16.52 21.62
N PRO A 16 2.50 17.79 21.32
CA PRO A 16 1.49 18.79 21.00
C PRO A 16 0.74 18.45 19.71
N ALA A 17 -0.58 18.66 19.71
CA ALA A 17 -1.37 18.62 18.50
C ALA A 17 -0.98 19.78 17.58
N PHE A 18 -0.71 19.49 16.30
CA PHE A 18 -0.48 20.51 15.29
C PHE A 18 -1.73 21.39 15.14
N ARG A 19 -1.65 22.64 15.60
CA ARG A 19 -2.62 23.68 15.24
C ARG A 19 -2.36 24.15 13.81
N LEU A 20 -3.40 24.21 13.00
CA LEU A 20 -3.42 25.08 11.83
C LEU A 20 -3.20 26.51 12.31
N VAL A 21 -2.17 27.19 11.78
CA VAL A 21 -1.91 28.60 12.07
C VAL A 21 -2.80 29.44 11.16
N ALA A 22 -3.87 29.99 11.73
CA ALA A 22 -4.70 30.97 11.06
C ALA A 22 -3.84 32.21 10.70
N LEU A 23 -3.76 32.54 9.42
CA LEU A 23 -2.99 33.70 8.95
C LEU A 23 -3.75 34.99 9.29
N ALA A 24 -3.18 35.78 10.20
CA ALA A 24 -3.66 37.13 10.46
C ALA A 24 -3.50 38.01 9.21
N ARG A 25 -4.56 38.72 8.82
CA ARG A 25 -4.50 39.73 7.76
C ARG A 25 -3.85 41.01 8.32
N SER A 26 -2.68 41.37 7.80
CA SER A 26 -2.15 42.73 7.96
C SER A 26 -2.91 43.72 7.06
N PRO A 27 -3.13 44.97 7.50
CA PRO A 27 -4.07 45.88 6.84
C PRO A 27 -3.51 46.55 5.59
N VAL A 28 -4.43 46.88 4.66
CA VAL A 28 -4.17 47.86 3.60
C VAL A 28 -3.92 49.23 4.24
N ARG A 29 -2.90 49.95 3.76
CA ARG A 29 -2.53 51.27 4.28
C ARG A 29 -2.97 52.36 3.30
N GLU A 30 -4.13 52.95 3.56
CA GLU A 30 -4.55 54.17 2.87
C GLU A 30 -3.55 55.31 3.12
N ARG A 31 -3.39 56.19 2.12
CA ARG A 31 -2.76 57.50 2.28
C ARG A 31 -3.49 58.54 1.44
N SER A 32 -4.29 59.36 2.12
CA SER A 32 -4.75 60.66 1.64
C SER A 32 -3.63 61.70 1.79
N GLY A 33 -3.64 62.74 0.94
CA GLY A 33 -2.79 63.93 1.09
C GLY A 33 -2.17 64.48 -0.20
N GLY A 34 -2.80 65.52 -0.76
CA GLY A 34 -2.09 66.59 -1.48
C GLY A 34 -1.74 67.74 -0.53
N PRO A 35 -1.49 69.00 -0.99
CA PRO A 35 -1.67 69.51 -2.35
C PRO A 35 -0.47 70.33 -2.91
N GLY A 36 -0.66 70.89 -4.12
CA GLY A 36 0.29 71.72 -4.89
C GLY A 36 0.48 71.14 -6.30
N GLY A 37 0.35 71.85 -7.43
CA GLY A 37 0.29 73.30 -7.68
C GLY A 37 1.63 73.79 -8.24
N SER A 38 1.76 74.30 -9.48
CA SER A 38 0.80 74.47 -10.60
C SER A 38 1.46 73.96 -11.93
N ASP A 39 1.16 74.32 -13.18
CA ASP A 39 0.31 75.35 -13.83
C ASP A 39 0.03 75.02 -15.33
N GLY A 40 -0.71 75.89 -16.04
CA GLY A 40 -0.76 76.01 -17.51
C GLY A 40 -1.53 74.90 -18.29
N SER A 41 -2.79 75.04 -18.68
CA SER A 41 -3.38 75.94 -19.71
C SER A 41 -3.24 75.47 -21.18
N HIS A 42 -4.34 74.91 -21.73
CA HIS A 42 -5.02 75.33 -22.99
C HIS A 42 -5.70 74.16 -23.74
N GLY A 43 -6.78 74.45 -24.49
CA GLY A 43 -7.21 73.64 -25.64
C GLY A 43 -8.49 72.81 -25.49
N SER A 44 -9.61 73.38 -25.92
CA SER A 44 -10.83 72.69 -26.38
C SER A 44 -11.42 73.53 -27.54
N PRO A 45 -12.47 73.14 -28.29
CA PRO A 45 -13.21 71.87 -28.32
C PRO A 45 -13.47 71.31 -29.76
N ALA A 46 -14.30 70.26 -29.87
CA ALA A 46 -15.05 69.85 -31.08
C ALA A 46 -14.23 69.26 -32.28
N SER A 47 -14.82 68.59 -33.28
CA SER A 47 -16.25 68.41 -33.61
C SER A 47 -16.62 67.03 -34.19
N ASP A 48 -17.85 66.62 -33.87
CA ASP A 48 -18.81 65.78 -34.61
C ASP A 48 -18.54 65.39 -36.09
N ALA A 49 -18.77 64.10 -36.42
CA ALA A 49 -19.25 63.63 -37.72
C ALA A 49 -19.72 62.16 -37.67
N ALA A 50 -21.01 61.89 -37.90
CA ALA A 50 -21.54 60.52 -37.96
C ALA A 50 -21.48 59.88 -39.37
N ARG A 51 -21.30 58.55 -39.43
CA ARG A 51 -21.71 57.67 -40.56
C ARG A 51 -21.87 56.23 -40.08
N GLY A 52 -22.93 55.55 -40.51
CA GLY A 52 -23.28 54.21 -40.05
C GLY A 52 -22.63 53.07 -40.84
N GLY A 53 -22.51 51.91 -40.19
CA GLY A 53 -22.18 50.61 -40.80
C GLY A 53 -23.10 49.52 -40.21
N PRO A 54 -23.29 48.37 -40.89
CA PRO A 54 -24.33 47.41 -40.55
C PRO A 54 -24.06 46.66 -39.24
N SER A 55 -25.15 46.26 -38.58
CA SER A 55 -25.10 45.37 -37.40
C SER A 55 -24.64 43.98 -37.84
N ALA A 56 -23.45 43.57 -37.39
CA ALA A 56 -23.00 42.18 -37.47
C ALA A 56 -23.42 41.44 -36.20
N ASP A 57 -24.18 40.36 -36.35
CA ASP A 57 -24.55 39.50 -35.23
C ASP A 57 -23.30 38.97 -34.51
N ARG A 58 -23.21 39.25 -33.21
CA ARG A 58 -22.29 38.53 -32.34
C ARG A 58 -22.96 37.20 -31.97
N PRO A 59 -22.39 36.04 -32.32
CA PRO A 59 -22.92 34.77 -31.83
C PRO A 59 -22.82 34.75 -30.30
N GLU A 60 -23.90 34.35 -29.62
CA GLU A 60 -23.81 33.95 -28.21
C GLU A 60 -22.78 32.82 -28.06
N PRO A 61 -22.01 32.77 -26.96
CA PRO A 61 -21.17 31.61 -26.66
C PRO A 61 -22.06 30.36 -26.50
N ASP A 62 -21.85 29.38 -27.39
CA ASP A 62 -22.71 28.22 -27.55
C ASP A 62 -22.82 27.40 -26.25
N ARG A 63 -24.02 27.31 -25.67
CA ARG A 63 -24.28 26.70 -24.35
C ARG A 63 -24.23 25.16 -24.35
N ARG A 64 -23.44 24.55 -25.25
CA ARG A 64 -23.29 23.10 -25.40
C ARG A 64 -22.28 22.46 -24.45
N GLY A 65 -21.23 23.20 -24.05
CA GLY A 65 -20.14 22.66 -23.21
C GLY A 65 -20.63 21.94 -21.94
N GLY A 66 -21.61 22.53 -21.24
CA GLY A 66 -22.14 21.96 -19.99
C GLY A 66 -22.92 20.63 -20.13
N ARG A 67 -23.30 20.22 -21.35
CA ARG A 67 -24.00 18.92 -21.53
C ARG A 67 -23.02 17.76 -21.58
N ASP A 68 -21.92 17.89 -22.33
CA ASP A 68 -21.00 16.80 -22.63
C ASP A 68 -20.07 16.48 -21.45
N GLY A 69 -19.49 17.52 -20.83
CA GLY A 69 -18.68 17.38 -19.63
C GLY A 69 -19.39 16.63 -18.49
N SER A 70 -20.64 17.04 -18.20
CA SER A 70 -21.49 16.34 -17.23
C SER A 70 -21.78 14.87 -17.60
N ALA A 71 -21.73 14.49 -18.89
CA ALA A 71 -21.86 13.11 -19.32
C ALA A 71 -20.57 12.31 -19.08
N GLY A 72 -19.39 12.94 -19.26
CA GLY A 72 -18.10 12.41 -18.86
C GLY A 72 -18.03 12.09 -17.36
N VAL A 73 -18.47 13.03 -16.50
CA VAL A 73 -18.53 12.82 -15.04
C VAL A 73 -19.48 11.70 -14.67
N ARG A 74 -20.69 11.63 -15.28
CA ARG A 74 -21.63 10.50 -15.09
C ARG A 74 -21.13 9.16 -15.68
N ALA A 75 -20.16 9.17 -16.59
CA ALA A 75 -19.50 7.95 -17.06
C ALA A 75 -18.43 7.48 -16.06
N ALA A 76 -17.66 8.40 -15.47
CA ALA A 76 -16.71 8.12 -14.40
C ALA A 76 -17.41 7.65 -13.11
N ASP A 77 -18.50 8.30 -12.67
CA ASP A 77 -19.29 7.89 -11.50
C ASP A 77 -19.84 6.44 -11.61
N ARG A 78 -20.07 5.93 -12.83
CA ARG A 78 -20.48 4.54 -13.05
C ARG A 78 -19.32 3.56 -12.91
N ASP A 79 -18.16 3.85 -13.50
CA ASP A 79 -16.95 3.05 -13.36
C ASP A 79 -15.68 3.92 -13.31
N VAL A 80 -15.35 4.32 -12.08
CA VAL A 80 -14.13 5.10 -11.76
C VAL A 80 -12.87 4.28 -12.05
N ARG A 81 -12.92 2.94 -11.93
CA ARG A 81 -11.78 2.07 -12.22
C ARG A 81 -11.45 2.14 -13.71
N ALA A 82 -12.43 1.94 -14.59
CA ALA A 82 -12.23 2.05 -16.03
C ALA A 82 -11.89 3.49 -16.46
N ALA A 83 -12.42 4.52 -15.79
CA ALA A 83 -12.05 5.91 -16.05
C ALA A 83 -10.57 6.19 -15.74
N VAL A 84 -10.07 5.74 -14.58
CA VAL A 84 -8.65 5.86 -14.21
C VAL A 84 -7.76 4.99 -15.10
N SER A 85 -8.19 3.77 -15.46
CA SER A 85 -7.46 2.93 -16.42
C SER A 85 -7.28 3.62 -17.77
N ARG A 86 -8.31 4.24 -18.35
CA ARG A 86 -8.17 4.97 -19.62
C ARG A 86 -7.16 6.11 -19.57
N VAL A 87 -7.10 6.85 -18.45
CA VAL A 87 -6.08 7.89 -18.25
C VAL A 87 -4.68 7.29 -18.09
N LEU A 88 -4.55 6.18 -17.35
CA LEU A 88 -3.28 5.44 -17.26
C LEU A 88 -2.82 4.92 -18.62
N ASP A 89 -3.71 4.33 -19.43
CA ASP A 89 -3.37 3.75 -20.72
C ASP A 89 -2.85 4.82 -21.71
N GLN A 90 -3.47 6.01 -21.74
CA GLN A 90 -2.96 7.15 -22.51
C GLN A 90 -1.61 7.64 -21.97
N GLU A 91 -1.55 8.00 -20.68
CA GLU A 91 -0.35 8.59 -20.07
C GLU A 91 0.86 7.65 -20.13
N LEU A 92 0.64 6.33 -20.09
CA LEU A 92 1.67 5.31 -20.24
C LEU A 92 2.08 5.12 -21.71
N ALA A 93 1.17 5.17 -22.68
CA ALA A 93 1.53 5.10 -24.10
C ALA A 93 2.49 6.24 -24.49
N GLU A 94 2.15 7.48 -24.11
CA GLU A 94 2.99 8.67 -24.31
C GLU A 94 4.34 8.59 -23.59
N ARG A 95 4.43 7.85 -22.48
CA ARG A 95 5.68 7.61 -21.74
C ARG A 95 6.53 6.52 -22.37
N LEU A 96 5.94 5.44 -22.86
CA LEU A 96 6.65 4.36 -23.53
C LEU A 96 7.23 4.82 -24.88
N GLU A 97 6.52 5.68 -25.61
CA GLU A 97 7.04 6.33 -26.82
C GLU A 97 8.28 7.18 -26.49
N ARG A 98 8.19 8.03 -25.46
CA ARG A 98 9.34 8.83 -24.97
C ARG A 98 10.49 7.95 -24.47
N SER A 99 10.22 6.84 -23.77
CA SER A 99 11.26 5.88 -23.38
C SER A 99 11.97 5.27 -24.59
N ARG A 100 11.24 4.85 -25.64
CA ARG A 100 11.85 4.30 -26.87
C ARG A 100 12.68 5.32 -27.63
N ALA A 101 12.30 6.61 -27.57
CA ALA A 101 13.09 7.70 -28.14
C ALA A 101 14.37 8.03 -27.35
N VAL A 102 14.47 7.60 -26.08
CA VAL A 102 15.70 7.70 -25.27
C VAL A 102 16.60 6.48 -25.50
N ASP A 103 16.07 5.27 -25.29
CA ASP A 103 16.75 4.00 -25.59
C ASP A 103 15.75 2.83 -25.69
N PRO A 104 15.79 2.02 -26.76
CA PRO A 104 14.88 0.87 -26.92
C PRO A 104 15.02 -0.21 -25.84
N VAL A 105 16.23 -0.48 -25.32
CA VAL A 105 16.44 -1.56 -24.34
C VAL A 105 15.83 -1.17 -22.99
N PHE A 106 16.12 0.03 -22.50
CA PHE A 106 15.45 0.65 -21.36
C PHE A 106 13.91 0.64 -21.51
N ALA A 107 13.42 0.95 -22.71
CA ALA A 107 11.99 1.01 -22.96
C ALA A 107 11.30 -0.36 -22.85
N ASP A 108 11.84 -1.40 -23.48
CA ASP A 108 11.18 -2.70 -23.55
C ASP A 108 11.52 -3.61 -22.33
N ASP A 109 12.72 -3.51 -21.74
CA ASP A 109 13.09 -4.29 -20.56
C ASP A 109 12.54 -3.69 -19.25
N LEU A 110 12.47 -2.36 -19.13
CA LEU A 110 12.17 -1.68 -17.87
C LEU A 110 10.88 -0.87 -17.93
N ALA A 111 10.78 0.11 -18.82
CA ALA A 111 9.65 1.04 -18.87
C ALA A 111 8.32 0.30 -19.19
N LEU A 112 8.37 -0.66 -20.11
CA LEU A 112 7.25 -1.54 -20.45
C LEU A 112 6.82 -2.44 -19.29
N ARG A 113 7.74 -2.84 -18.41
CA ARG A 113 7.39 -3.60 -17.18
C ARG A 113 6.72 -2.70 -16.14
N VAL A 114 7.19 -1.46 -15.96
CA VAL A 114 6.53 -0.46 -15.11
C VAL A 114 5.12 -0.14 -15.60
N ALA A 115 4.95 0.12 -16.90
CA ALA A 115 3.66 0.37 -17.52
C ALA A 115 2.71 -0.83 -17.31
N HIS A 116 3.15 -2.04 -17.67
CA HIS A 116 2.37 -3.25 -17.48
C HIS A 116 2.02 -3.53 -16.02
N PHE A 117 2.92 -3.33 -15.06
CA PHE A 117 2.65 -3.50 -13.63
C PHE A 117 1.57 -2.51 -13.16
N THR A 118 1.65 -1.26 -13.65
CA THR A 118 0.67 -0.20 -13.37
C THR A 118 -0.69 -0.54 -13.97
N GLN A 119 -0.76 -0.94 -15.25
CA GLN A 119 -2.02 -1.30 -15.94
C GLN A 119 -2.69 -2.53 -15.34
N ARG A 120 -1.92 -3.57 -14.98
CA ARG A 120 -2.39 -4.79 -14.30
C ARG A 120 -2.76 -4.55 -12.82
N GLY A 121 -2.77 -3.31 -12.34
CA GLY A 121 -3.22 -2.93 -11.01
C GLY A 121 -4.71 -3.21 -10.78
N GLY A 122 -5.03 -3.81 -9.62
CA GLY A 122 -6.34 -4.40 -9.33
C GLY A 122 -7.44 -3.40 -8.97
N LYS A 123 -7.87 -3.40 -7.69
CA LYS A 123 -9.13 -2.76 -7.26
C LYS A 123 -9.19 -1.22 -7.39
N ARG A 124 -8.06 -0.53 -7.64
CA ARG A 124 -7.90 0.94 -7.72
C ARG A 124 -8.50 1.71 -6.54
N VAL A 125 -8.38 1.16 -5.32
CA VAL A 125 -9.09 1.68 -4.14
C VAL A 125 -8.67 3.13 -3.82
N ARG A 126 -7.38 3.46 -3.97
CA ARG A 126 -6.86 4.80 -3.68
C ARG A 126 -7.43 5.85 -4.65
N SER A 127 -7.43 5.58 -5.95
CA SER A 127 -8.03 6.46 -6.97
C SER A 127 -9.55 6.60 -6.77
N GLN A 128 -10.24 5.52 -6.39
CA GLN A 128 -11.66 5.57 -6.07
C GLN A 128 -11.95 6.43 -4.84
N LEU A 129 -11.18 6.30 -3.75
CA LEU A 129 -11.32 7.15 -2.56
C LEU A 129 -11.10 8.63 -2.88
N LEU A 130 -10.13 8.95 -3.75
CA LEU A 130 -9.89 10.32 -4.22
C LEU A 130 -11.09 10.86 -5.03
N TRP A 131 -11.56 10.11 -6.03
CA TRP A 131 -12.73 10.51 -6.83
C TRP A 131 -13.96 10.73 -5.95
N TRP A 132 -14.33 9.75 -5.13
CA TRP A 132 -15.56 9.84 -4.33
C TRP A 132 -15.45 10.86 -3.19
N ALA A 133 -14.24 11.21 -2.71
CA ALA A 133 -14.04 12.36 -1.82
C ALA A 133 -14.28 13.69 -2.53
N MET A 134 -13.80 13.85 -3.76
CA MET A 134 -14.11 15.02 -4.59
C MET A 134 -15.62 15.15 -4.83
N ARG A 135 -16.30 14.06 -5.21
CA ARG A 135 -17.77 14.06 -5.42
C ARG A 135 -18.55 14.30 -4.13
N ALA A 136 -18.16 13.69 -3.00
CA ALA A 136 -18.81 13.90 -1.69
C ALA A 136 -18.64 15.32 -1.15
N CYS A 137 -17.60 16.04 -1.57
CA CYS A 137 -17.40 17.46 -1.24
C CYS A 137 -18.10 18.42 -2.22
N GLY A 138 -18.96 17.94 -3.11
CA GLY A 138 -19.66 18.76 -4.10
C GLY A 138 -18.87 19.11 -5.37
N GLY A 139 -17.65 18.57 -5.52
CA GLY A 139 -16.88 18.67 -6.76
C GLY A 139 -17.45 17.79 -7.88
N GLY A 140 -16.98 17.99 -9.11
CA GLY A 140 -17.44 17.27 -10.30
C GLY A 140 -17.88 18.17 -11.45
N ASP A 141 -17.38 19.40 -11.51
CA ASP A 141 -17.16 20.08 -12.79
C ASP A 141 -16.06 19.38 -13.60
N ASP A 142 -15.94 19.72 -14.88
CA ASP A 142 -15.00 19.05 -15.79
C ASP A 142 -13.53 19.21 -15.38
N THR A 143 -13.17 20.33 -14.74
CA THR A 143 -11.78 20.61 -14.31
C THR A 143 -11.44 19.77 -13.07
N SER A 144 -12.28 19.79 -12.04
CA SER A 144 -12.06 18.95 -10.85
C SER A 144 -12.18 17.44 -11.17
N ALA A 145 -13.02 17.06 -12.12
CA ALA A 145 -13.14 15.68 -12.60
C ALA A 145 -11.89 15.21 -13.37
N VAL A 146 -11.42 15.96 -14.38
CA VAL A 146 -10.20 15.60 -15.12
C VAL A 146 -9.00 15.57 -14.17
N ALA A 147 -8.87 16.53 -13.26
CA ALA A 147 -7.83 16.51 -12.25
C ALA A 147 -7.92 15.30 -11.31
N ALA A 148 -9.12 14.90 -10.87
CA ALA A 148 -9.31 13.73 -10.01
C ALA A 148 -8.89 12.42 -10.70
N LEU A 149 -9.14 12.27 -12.01
CA LEU A 149 -8.69 11.10 -12.76
C LEU A 149 -7.16 11.12 -12.97
N ARG A 150 -6.56 12.27 -13.27
CA ARG A 150 -5.09 12.40 -13.42
C ARG A 150 -4.35 12.14 -12.11
N LEU A 151 -4.78 12.74 -11.00
CA LEU A 151 -4.22 12.46 -9.68
C LEU A 151 -4.51 11.01 -9.24
N GLY A 152 -5.68 10.47 -9.58
CA GLY A 152 -6.03 9.07 -9.34
C GLY A 152 -5.12 8.08 -10.09
N ALA A 153 -4.65 8.43 -11.28
CA ALA A 153 -3.65 7.70 -12.04
C ALA A 153 -2.23 7.87 -11.46
N ALA A 154 -1.84 9.09 -11.05
CA ALA A 154 -0.55 9.35 -10.38
C ALA A 154 -0.39 8.55 -9.08
N VAL A 155 -1.45 8.42 -8.28
CA VAL A 155 -1.46 7.60 -7.06
C VAL A 155 -1.23 6.11 -7.36
N GLU A 156 -1.63 5.60 -8.52
CA GLU A 156 -1.43 4.19 -8.93
C GLU A 156 -0.04 3.95 -9.57
N LEU A 157 0.57 4.97 -10.18
CA LEU A 157 1.99 4.97 -10.51
C LEU A 157 2.86 4.97 -9.23
N LEU A 158 2.50 5.80 -8.24
CA LEU A 158 3.15 5.77 -6.92
C LEU A 158 2.95 4.43 -6.19
N GLN A 159 1.79 3.79 -6.35
CA GLN A 159 1.56 2.41 -5.87
C GLN A 159 2.46 1.39 -6.57
N THR A 160 2.82 1.64 -7.84
CA THR A 160 3.77 0.81 -8.57
C THR A 160 5.18 1.01 -8.04
N CYS A 161 5.63 2.25 -7.83
CA CYS A 161 6.88 2.55 -7.12
C CYS A 161 6.95 1.82 -5.77
N ALA A 162 5.93 2.00 -4.93
CA ALA A 162 5.89 1.43 -3.59
C ALA A 162 5.99 -0.11 -3.64
N LEU A 163 5.15 -0.80 -4.41
CA LEU A 163 5.14 -2.28 -4.44
C LEU A 163 6.41 -2.88 -5.04
N VAL A 164 6.99 -2.26 -6.07
CA VAL A 164 8.17 -2.78 -6.75
C VAL A 164 9.40 -2.69 -5.85
N GLN A 165 9.56 -1.59 -5.11
CA GLN A 165 10.67 -1.44 -4.15
C GLN A 165 10.41 -2.25 -2.86
N ASP A 166 9.16 -2.33 -2.39
CA ASP A 166 8.73 -3.19 -1.26
C ASP A 166 9.00 -4.67 -1.54
N ASP A 167 8.73 -5.18 -2.76
CA ASP A 167 9.05 -6.56 -3.13
C ASP A 167 10.56 -6.86 -3.10
N VAL A 168 11.44 -5.87 -3.36
CA VAL A 168 12.90 -6.03 -3.21
C VAL A 168 13.30 -6.01 -1.72
N MET A 169 12.76 -5.07 -0.94
CA MET A 169 13.05 -4.93 0.49
C MET A 169 12.65 -6.18 1.29
N ASP A 170 11.46 -6.71 1.03
CA ASP A 170 10.91 -7.94 1.61
C ASP A 170 11.57 -9.22 1.03
N ARG A 171 12.35 -9.11 -0.07
CA ARG A 171 12.82 -10.25 -0.89
C ARG A 171 11.68 -11.15 -1.39
N SER A 172 10.51 -10.57 -1.65
CA SER A 172 9.29 -11.30 -2.00
C SER A 172 9.27 -11.66 -3.48
N PRO A 173 9.41 -12.95 -3.87
CA PRO A 173 9.56 -13.35 -5.27
C PRO A 173 8.26 -13.27 -6.09
N ARG A 174 7.12 -12.99 -5.43
CA ARG A 174 5.77 -13.00 -6.04
C ARG A 174 4.91 -11.83 -5.57
N ARG A 175 4.13 -11.30 -6.51
CA ARG A 175 3.10 -10.28 -6.29
C ARG A 175 1.90 -10.51 -7.21
N ARG A 176 0.68 -10.49 -6.65
CA ARG A 176 -0.60 -10.73 -7.34
C ARG A 176 -0.59 -12.01 -8.19
N GLY A 177 -0.10 -13.11 -7.62
CA GLY A 177 0.02 -14.42 -8.27
C GLY A 177 1.14 -14.55 -9.31
N ARG A 178 1.79 -13.45 -9.71
CA ARG A 178 2.86 -13.40 -10.72
C ARG A 178 4.24 -13.28 -10.05
N PRO A 179 5.36 -13.50 -10.77
CA PRO A 179 6.68 -13.08 -10.30
C PRO A 179 6.70 -11.59 -9.95
N ALA A 180 7.45 -11.21 -8.91
CA ALA A 180 7.75 -9.81 -8.63
C ALA A 180 8.68 -9.23 -9.71
N LEU A 181 8.68 -7.90 -9.89
CA LEU A 181 9.39 -7.26 -11.02
C LEU A 181 10.90 -7.55 -11.02
N HIS A 182 11.54 -7.64 -9.85
CA HIS A 182 12.96 -8.04 -9.76
C HIS A 182 13.20 -9.48 -10.26
N ALA A 183 12.30 -10.41 -9.94
CA ALA A 183 12.40 -11.82 -10.35
C ALA A 183 12.06 -11.99 -11.85
N ASP A 184 11.11 -11.21 -12.36
CA ASP A 184 10.70 -11.15 -13.77
C ASP A 184 11.83 -10.62 -14.67
N ILE A 185 12.60 -9.62 -14.21
CA ILE A 185 13.82 -9.14 -14.88
C ILE A 185 14.98 -10.12 -14.70
N GLY A 186 15.22 -10.64 -13.49
CA GLY A 186 16.28 -11.62 -13.24
C GLY A 186 16.14 -12.87 -14.11
N ALA A 187 14.91 -13.35 -14.33
CA ALA A 187 14.61 -14.49 -15.20
C ALA A 187 14.99 -14.26 -16.67
N GLN A 188 14.88 -13.03 -17.19
CA GLN A 188 15.29 -12.69 -18.57
C GLN A 188 16.78 -12.97 -18.82
N TYR A 189 17.63 -12.75 -17.82
CA TYR A 189 19.09 -12.89 -17.93
C TYR A 189 19.63 -14.21 -17.36
N GLY A 190 18.81 -14.99 -16.64
CA GLY A 190 19.23 -16.19 -15.91
C GLY A 190 19.80 -17.35 -16.74
N ALA A 191 19.62 -17.33 -18.07
CA ALA A 191 20.25 -18.29 -18.98
C ALA A 191 21.66 -17.88 -19.45
N ALA A 192 22.03 -16.60 -19.30
CA ALA A 192 23.27 -16.02 -19.83
C ALA A 192 24.32 -15.70 -18.74
N VAL A 193 23.93 -15.66 -17.47
CA VAL A 193 24.82 -15.39 -16.33
C VAL A 193 24.48 -16.28 -15.13
N ALA A 194 25.40 -16.37 -14.16
CA ALA A 194 25.16 -17.08 -12.91
C ALA A 194 23.91 -16.55 -12.16
N PRO A 195 23.12 -17.41 -11.48
CA PRO A 195 21.83 -17.01 -10.89
C PRO A 195 21.92 -15.88 -9.86
N ASP A 196 23.02 -15.80 -9.12
CA ASP A 196 23.28 -14.73 -8.13
C ASP A 196 23.49 -13.36 -8.82
N ARG A 197 24.14 -13.34 -9.98
CA ARG A 197 24.33 -12.15 -10.81
C ARG A 197 23.02 -11.73 -11.48
N ALA A 198 22.21 -12.68 -11.95
CA ALA A 198 20.87 -12.42 -12.46
C ALA A 198 19.95 -11.83 -11.39
N GLY A 199 19.96 -12.40 -10.18
CA GLY A 199 19.21 -11.90 -9.02
C GLY A 199 19.57 -10.46 -8.67
N ARG A 200 20.85 -10.17 -8.42
CA ARG A 200 21.32 -8.80 -8.09
C ARG A 200 21.02 -7.79 -9.20
N PHE A 201 21.08 -8.19 -10.46
CA PHE A 201 20.67 -7.32 -11.57
C PHE A 201 19.17 -7.02 -11.54
N GLY A 202 18.33 -8.03 -11.31
CA GLY A 202 16.88 -7.87 -11.14
C GLY A 202 16.52 -6.96 -9.96
N GLU A 203 17.20 -7.11 -8.81
CA GLU A 203 17.04 -6.23 -7.63
C GLU A 203 17.39 -4.77 -7.97
N ALA A 204 18.55 -4.53 -8.58
CA ALA A 204 18.99 -3.18 -8.98
C ALA A 204 18.07 -2.54 -10.03
N ALA A 205 17.64 -3.32 -11.04
CA ALA A 205 16.68 -2.87 -12.03
C ALA A 205 15.31 -2.52 -11.41
N ALA A 206 14.86 -3.28 -10.41
CA ALA A 206 13.61 -2.99 -9.72
C ALA A 206 13.66 -1.70 -8.87
N VAL A 207 14.82 -1.32 -8.31
CA VAL A 207 14.97 0.02 -7.70
C VAL A 207 14.71 1.11 -8.75
N LEU A 208 15.37 1.05 -9.91
CA LEU A 208 15.20 2.00 -11.01
C LEU A 208 13.79 1.99 -11.61
N ALA A 209 13.13 0.83 -11.67
CA ALA A 209 11.72 0.72 -12.07
C ALA A 209 10.79 1.45 -11.09
N GLY A 210 11.11 1.41 -9.80
CA GLY A 210 10.39 2.17 -8.78
C GLY A 210 10.60 3.67 -8.93
N ASP A 211 11.84 4.11 -9.12
CA ASP A 211 12.21 5.52 -9.30
C ASP A 211 11.58 6.11 -10.57
N LEU A 212 11.53 5.32 -11.67
CA LEU A 212 10.82 5.69 -12.90
C LEU A 212 9.32 5.84 -12.68
N ALA A 213 8.69 4.92 -11.93
CA ALA A 213 7.27 5.00 -11.59
C ALA A 213 6.95 6.22 -10.70
N LEU A 214 7.86 6.59 -9.79
CA LEU A 214 7.78 7.79 -8.96
C LEU A 214 7.90 9.07 -9.81
N ALA A 215 8.90 9.15 -10.69
CA ALA A 215 9.07 10.28 -11.60
C ALA A 215 7.84 10.48 -12.49
N TRP A 216 7.32 9.40 -13.09
CA TRP A 216 6.12 9.45 -13.91
C TRP A 216 4.86 9.88 -13.14
N ALA A 217 4.78 9.57 -11.84
CA ALA A 217 3.71 10.05 -10.97
C ALA A 217 3.85 11.55 -10.67
N ASP A 218 5.05 12.01 -10.33
CA ASP A 218 5.37 13.43 -10.12
C ASP A 218 5.08 14.26 -11.38
N ASP A 219 5.49 13.79 -12.57
CA ASP A 219 5.18 14.40 -13.87
C ASP A 219 3.67 14.56 -14.08
N LEU A 220 2.89 13.54 -13.72
CA LEU A 220 1.44 13.55 -13.89
C LEU A 220 0.76 14.53 -12.93
N VAL A 221 1.26 14.67 -11.70
CA VAL A 221 0.80 15.71 -10.75
C VAL A 221 1.20 17.11 -11.23
N ALA A 222 2.44 17.29 -11.71
CA ALA A 222 2.94 18.56 -12.22
C ALA A 222 2.20 19.04 -13.49
N GLY A 223 1.92 18.10 -14.41
CA GLY A 223 1.17 18.34 -15.64
C GLY A 223 -0.36 18.32 -15.47
N THR A 224 -0.89 18.28 -14.25
CA THR A 224 -2.34 18.41 -14.00
C THR A 224 -2.71 19.88 -13.81
N ALA A 225 -3.44 20.43 -14.79
CA ALA A 225 -3.92 21.81 -14.76
C ALA A 225 -4.87 22.05 -13.56
N LEU A 226 -4.54 23.04 -12.73
CA LEU A 226 -5.28 23.39 -11.50
C LEU A 226 -5.27 24.90 -11.26
N PRO A 227 -6.33 25.48 -10.69
CA PRO A 227 -6.30 26.85 -10.15
C PRO A 227 -5.15 27.02 -9.16
N ALA A 228 -4.49 28.20 -9.15
CA ALA A 228 -3.21 28.39 -8.47
C ALA A 228 -3.21 27.99 -6.96
N GLY A 229 -4.29 28.31 -6.23
CA GLY A 229 -4.47 27.92 -4.84
C GLY A 229 -4.63 26.41 -4.65
N THR A 230 -5.53 25.78 -5.42
CA THR A 230 -5.74 24.33 -5.45
C THR A 230 -4.46 23.58 -5.82
N GLY A 231 -3.73 24.06 -6.83
CA GLY A 231 -2.45 23.50 -7.26
C GLY A 231 -1.36 23.60 -6.20
N HIS A 232 -1.30 24.69 -5.42
CA HIS A 232 -0.40 24.78 -4.26
C HIS A 232 -0.78 23.74 -3.19
N LEU A 233 -2.05 23.63 -2.83
CA LEU A 233 -2.53 22.68 -1.82
C LEU A 233 -2.27 21.22 -2.24
N VAL A 234 -2.61 20.85 -3.48
CA VAL A 234 -2.34 19.52 -4.05
C VAL A 234 -0.84 19.20 -4.04
N ARG A 235 0.03 20.14 -4.45
CA ARG A 235 1.49 19.92 -4.41
C ARG A 235 2.02 19.70 -3.00
N ARG A 236 1.50 20.42 -1.98
CA ARG A 236 1.86 20.13 -0.57
C ARG A 236 1.37 18.75 -0.14
N LEU A 237 0.09 18.43 -0.37
CA LEU A 237 -0.49 17.13 0.00
C LEU A 237 0.24 15.96 -0.67
N TRP A 238 0.71 16.13 -1.90
CA TRP A 238 1.53 15.17 -2.64
C TRP A 238 2.97 15.06 -2.13
N GLY A 239 3.57 16.16 -1.67
CA GLY A 239 4.85 16.15 -0.95
C GLY A 239 4.73 15.36 0.36
N ASP A 240 3.80 15.76 1.23
CA ASP A 240 3.50 15.09 2.49
C ASP A 240 3.27 13.59 2.31
N LEU A 241 2.40 13.19 1.36
CA LEU A 241 2.03 11.80 1.08
C LEU A 241 3.26 10.94 0.83
N ARG A 242 4.18 11.40 -0.03
CA ARG A 242 5.41 10.67 -0.37
C ARG A 242 6.39 10.62 0.81
N THR A 243 6.59 11.74 1.51
CA THR A 243 7.45 11.79 2.70
C THR A 243 6.92 10.89 3.84
N GLU A 244 5.62 10.85 4.06
CA GLU A 244 4.97 9.98 5.05
C GLU A 244 5.10 8.50 4.66
N MET A 245 4.87 8.15 3.39
CA MET A 245 5.04 6.78 2.89
C MET A 245 6.48 6.27 3.10
N VAL A 246 7.48 7.06 2.69
CA VAL A 246 8.92 6.71 2.84
C VAL A 246 9.32 6.63 4.31
N ALA A 247 8.87 7.59 5.15
CA ALA A 247 9.13 7.55 6.59
C ALA A 247 8.48 6.34 7.29
N GLY A 248 7.31 5.90 6.80
CA GLY A 248 6.65 4.68 7.23
C GLY A 248 7.49 3.44 6.91
N GLN A 249 7.88 3.26 5.64
CA GLN A 249 8.67 2.11 5.21
C GLN A 249 10.03 2.06 5.92
N TYR A 250 10.72 3.20 6.08
CA TYR A 250 11.97 3.25 6.85
C TYR A 250 11.78 2.84 8.32
N LEU A 251 10.68 3.24 8.96
CA LEU A 251 10.39 2.82 10.34
C LEU A 251 10.05 1.32 10.45
N ASP A 252 9.52 0.72 9.39
CA ASP A 252 9.27 -0.72 9.26
C ASP A 252 10.58 -1.51 9.21
N LEU A 253 11.45 -1.18 8.23
CA LEU A 253 12.79 -1.77 8.06
C LEU A 253 13.65 -1.57 9.32
N LYS A 254 13.59 -0.37 9.92
CA LYS A 254 14.25 -0.11 11.21
C LYS A 254 13.64 -0.96 12.33
N GLY A 255 12.34 -1.24 12.29
CA GLY A 255 11.66 -2.17 13.21
C GLY A 255 12.23 -3.58 13.13
N GLN A 256 12.35 -4.11 11.91
CA GLN A 256 12.95 -5.42 11.60
C GLN A 256 14.39 -5.52 12.14
N ILE A 257 15.32 -4.67 11.66
CA ILE A 257 16.75 -4.81 11.97
C ILE A 257 17.11 -4.50 13.44
N THR A 258 16.36 -3.63 14.12
CA THR A 258 16.55 -3.37 15.56
C THR A 258 15.80 -4.35 16.46
N GLY A 259 15.07 -5.31 15.89
CA GLY A 259 14.19 -6.23 16.62
C GLY A 259 13.19 -5.52 17.53
N SER A 260 12.84 -4.26 17.25
CA SER A 260 12.25 -3.36 18.25
C SER A 260 10.74 -3.58 18.38
N ARG A 261 10.36 -4.41 19.35
CA ARG A 261 8.98 -4.88 19.62
C ARG A 261 8.06 -3.82 20.25
N SER A 262 8.31 -2.53 19.98
CA SER A 262 7.53 -1.42 20.52
C SER A 262 6.20 -1.25 19.78
N LEU A 263 5.10 -1.54 20.46
CA LEU A 263 3.74 -1.36 19.96
C LEU A 263 3.48 0.05 19.41
N LEU A 264 4.07 1.09 20.01
CA LEU A 264 3.94 2.47 19.53
C LEU A 264 4.68 2.70 18.21
N ARG A 265 5.86 2.09 18.02
CA ARG A 265 6.61 2.15 16.75
C ARG A 265 5.92 1.36 15.65
N ALA A 266 5.40 0.17 15.95
CA ALA A 266 4.60 -0.65 15.04
C ALA A 266 3.39 0.15 14.49
N LEU A 267 2.60 0.73 15.40
CA LEU A 267 1.44 1.56 15.04
C LEU A 267 1.83 2.83 14.28
N ARG A 268 3.02 3.41 14.53
CA ARG A 268 3.51 4.57 13.79
C ARG A 268 3.94 4.20 12.36
N SER A 269 4.60 3.06 12.16
CA SER A 269 4.88 2.51 10.82
C SER A 269 3.58 2.30 10.04
N ALA A 270 2.66 1.49 10.58
CA ALA A 270 1.36 1.18 9.96
C ALA A 270 0.54 2.45 9.63
N CYS A 271 0.56 3.46 10.52
CA CYS A 271 -0.09 4.74 10.26
C CYS A 271 0.52 5.43 9.03
N LEU A 272 1.83 5.62 9.02
CA LEU A 272 2.54 6.32 7.95
C LEU A 272 2.51 5.57 6.61
N LYS A 273 2.96 4.30 6.58
CA LYS A 273 3.10 3.51 5.34
C LYS A 273 1.77 3.13 4.70
N SER A 274 0.71 3.00 5.51
CA SER A 274 -0.57 2.46 5.04
C SER A 274 -1.76 3.39 5.30
N ALA A 275 -1.99 3.86 6.53
CA ALA A 275 -3.21 4.60 6.84
C ALA A 275 -3.27 6.00 6.20
N LEU A 276 -2.15 6.74 6.21
CA LEU A 276 -2.05 8.05 5.56
C LEU A 276 -2.01 7.88 4.05
N TYR A 277 -1.06 7.08 3.56
CA TYR A 277 -0.84 6.81 2.15
C TYR A 277 -2.08 6.26 1.41
N SER A 278 -2.76 5.28 2.00
CA SER A 278 -3.79 4.48 1.28
C SER A 278 -5.21 5.01 1.42
N VAL A 279 -5.48 5.85 2.42
CA VAL A 279 -6.85 6.33 2.70
C VAL A 279 -6.87 7.84 2.93
N GLU A 280 -6.25 8.36 3.98
CA GLU A 280 -6.39 9.79 4.33
C GLU A 280 -5.87 10.74 3.24
N ARG A 281 -4.69 10.50 2.66
CA ARG A 281 -4.12 11.40 1.64
C ARG A 281 -4.92 11.38 0.33
N PRO A 282 -5.40 10.22 -0.18
CA PRO A 282 -6.43 10.19 -1.23
C PRO A 282 -7.69 11.01 -0.91
N LEU A 283 -8.26 10.90 0.29
CA LEU A 283 -9.42 11.71 0.69
C LEU A 283 -9.09 13.22 0.70
N ALA A 284 -7.92 13.59 1.23
CA ALA A 284 -7.46 14.98 1.30
C ALA A 284 -7.27 15.59 -0.09
N LEU A 285 -6.73 14.82 -1.05
CA LEU A 285 -6.59 15.24 -2.45
C LEU A 285 -7.96 15.47 -3.09
N GLY A 286 -8.93 14.55 -2.88
CA GLY A 286 -10.29 14.71 -3.39
C GLY A 286 -11.00 15.95 -2.81
N ALA A 287 -10.93 16.13 -1.49
CA ALA A 287 -11.47 17.30 -0.79
C ALA A 287 -10.84 18.61 -1.28
N ALA A 288 -9.52 18.63 -1.52
CA ALA A 288 -8.82 19.78 -2.06
C ALA A 288 -9.25 20.15 -3.48
N LEU A 289 -9.53 19.16 -4.35
CA LEU A 289 -10.03 19.40 -5.71
C LEU A 289 -11.45 20.01 -5.72
N ALA A 290 -12.29 19.65 -4.75
CA ALA A 290 -13.63 20.20 -4.58
C ALA A 290 -13.65 21.58 -3.87
N GLY A 291 -12.50 22.04 -3.33
CA GLY A 291 -12.44 23.27 -2.54
C GLY A 291 -13.11 23.16 -1.15
N ALA A 292 -13.15 21.96 -0.57
CA ALA A 292 -13.77 21.70 0.72
C ALA A 292 -13.15 22.52 1.86
N ASP A 293 -13.96 22.87 2.87
CA ASP A 293 -13.49 23.63 4.02
C ASP A 293 -12.60 22.82 4.99
N GLU A 294 -11.98 23.50 5.96
CA GLU A 294 -11.10 22.86 6.94
C GLU A 294 -11.83 21.85 7.83
N ALA A 295 -13.12 22.05 8.10
CA ALA A 295 -13.92 21.16 8.94
C ALA A 295 -14.21 19.83 8.23
N THR A 296 -14.66 19.90 6.98
CA THR A 296 -14.96 18.77 6.09
C THR A 296 -13.67 18.01 5.76
N THR A 297 -12.61 18.73 5.36
CA THR A 297 -11.29 18.14 5.10
C THR A 297 -10.74 17.47 6.36
N GLY A 298 -10.79 18.15 7.50
CA GLY A 298 -10.34 17.60 8.79
C GLY A 298 -11.14 16.35 9.21
N ALA A 299 -12.45 16.33 8.98
CA ALA A 299 -13.31 15.19 9.27
C ALA A 299 -13.01 13.99 8.36
N LEU A 300 -12.87 14.20 7.04
CA LEU A 300 -12.51 13.16 6.08
C LEU A 300 -11.11 12.58 6.36
N CYS A 301 -10.11 13.43 6.62
CA CYS A 301 -8.78 12.98 7.03
C CYS A 301 -8.83 12.16 8.33
N SER A 302 -9.57 12.64 9.34
CA SER A 302 -9.76 11.97 10.64
C SER A 302 -10.51 10.63 10.51
N ALA A 303 -11.43 10.50 9.54
CA ALA A 303 -12.06 9.24 9.18
C ALA A 303 -11.07 8.28 8.49
N GLY A 304 -10.41 8.76 7.44
CA GLY A 304 -9.46 8.01 6.63
C GLY A 304 -8.30 7.44 7.45
N ARG A 305 -7.71 8.22 8.36
CA ARG A 305 -6.63 7.75 9.27
C ARG A 305 -7.03 6.51 10.07
N ARG A 306 -8.27 6.48 10.55
CA ARG A 306 -8.76 5.38 11.39
C ARG A 306 -9.11 4.15 10.58
N ILE A 307 -9.73 4.35 9.42
CA ILE A 307 -10.14 3.29 8.52
C ILE A 307 -8.93 2.63 7.85
N GLY A 308 -7.93 3.43 7.43
CA GLY A 308 -6.63 2.93 6.97
C GLY A 308 -5.81 2.24 8.06
N MET A 309 -5.90 2.69 9.32
CA MET A 309 -5.31 1.94 10.45
C MET A 309 -6.05 0.62 10.70
N ALA A 310 -7.38 0.57 10.57
CA ALA A 310 -8.15 -0.67 10.72
C ALA A 310 -7.85 -1.66 9.58
N PHE A 311 -7.68 -1.15 8.35
CA PHE A 311 -7.19 -1.93 7.21
C PHE A 311 -5.82 -2.56 7.51
N GLN A 312 -4.81 -1.76 7.87
CA GLN A 312 -3.48 -2.33 8.12
C GLN A 312 -3.46 -3.31 9.30
N LEU A 313 -4.22 -3.06 10.38
CA LEU A 313 -4.33 -4.01 11.48
C LEU A 313 -4.99 -5.36 11.09
N ARG A 314 -5.70 -5.40 9.97
CA ARG A 314 -6.31 -6.61 9.39
C ARG A 314 -5.46 -7.24 8.30
N ASP A 315 -4.65 -6.45 7.62
CA ASP A 315 -3.58 -6.88 6.72
C ASP A 315 -2.47 -7.61 7.52
N ASP A 316 -2.00 -7.01 8.63
CA ASP A 316 -1.10 -7.59 9.65
C ASP A 316 -1.62 -8.94 10.23
N VAL A 317 -2.95 -9.13 10.27
CA VAL A 317 -3.61 -10.40 10.70
C VAL A 317 -3.75 -11.35 9.52
N GLY A 318 -4.13 -10.83 8.35
CA GLY A 318 -4.39 -11.59 7.14
C GLY A 318 -3.17 -12.35 6.67
N ASP A 319 -2.00 -11.70 6.61
CA ASP A 319 -0.73 -12.36 6.27
C ASP A 319 -0.48 -13.59 7.16
N VAL A 320 -0.62 -13.46 8.47
CA VAL A 320 -0.26 -14.55 9.39
C VAL A 320 -1.27 -15.69 9.32
N PHE A 321 -2.56 -15.41 9.16
CA PHE A 321 -3.65 -16.40 9.32
C PHE A 321 -4.23 -16.98 8.02
N PHE A 322 -4.06 -16.33 6.86
CA PHE A 322 -4.64 -16.78 5.59
C PHE A 322 -3.60 -16.79 4.46
N ASP A 323 -3.65 -17.81 3.59
CA ASP A 323 -2.91 -17.77 2.34
C ASP A 323 -3.56 -16.75 1.38
N GLY A 324 -2.75 -15.82 0.87
CA GLY A 324 -3.28 -14.66 0.16
C GLY A 324 -3.61 -14.95 -1.29
N GLU A 325 -4.81 -15.45 -1.59
CA GLU A 325 -5.23 -15.74 -2.98
C GLU A 325 -5.09 -14.52 -3.92
N GLU A 326 -5.48 -13.32 -3.47
CA GLU A 326 -5.32 -12.09 -4.27
C GLU A 326 -3.87 -11.56 -4.34
N THR A 327 -3.00 -11.93 -3.38
CA THR A 327 -1.61 -11.45 -3.32
C THR A 327 -0.62 -12.44 -3.94
N GLY A 328 -0.97 -13.73 -4.01
CA GLY A 328 -0.08 -14.81 -4.42
C GLY A 328 1.11 -15.04 -3.46
N ARG A 329 1.03 -14.56 -2.22
CA ARG A 329 2.02 -14.80 -1.15
C ARG A 329 1.49 -15.88 -0.18
N PRO A 330 2.32 -16.85 0.26
CA PRO A 330 1.94 -17.82 1.28
C PRO A 330 1.90 -17.17 2.67
N ALA A 331 1.05 -17.68 3.56
CA ALA A 331 0.85 -17.10 4.89
C ALA A 331 2.15 -17.00 5.72
N GLY A 332 2.25 -15.96 6.54
CA GLY A 332 3.37 -15.67 7.43
C GLY A 332 4.55 -14.96 6.76
N GLY A 333 4.33 -14.15 5.73
CA GLY A 333 5.35 -13.29 5.13
C GLY A 333 5.97 -12.35 6.16
N ASP A 334 5.13 -11.63 6.92
CA ASP A 334 5.56 -10.71 7.98
C ASP A 334 6.36 -11.43 9.09
N ILE A 335 6.09 -12.71 9.32
CA ILE A 335 6.84 -13.54 10.28
C ILE A 335 8.22 -13.91 9.73
N ARG A 336 8.32 -14.35 8.47
CA ARG A 336 9.61 -14.65 7.79
C ARG A 336 10.50 -13.42 7.66
N GLU A 337 9.89 -12.27 7.36
CA GLU A 337 10.54 -10.97 7.24
C GLU A 337 10.84 -10.32 8.62
N GLY A 338 10.33 -10.89 9.71
CA GLY A 338 10.58 -10.44 11.09
C GLY A 338 9.89 -9.13 11.46
N LYS A 339 8.91 -8.69 10.68
CA LYS A 339 8.21 -7.41 10.80
C LYS A 339 7.58 -7.24 12.19
N SER A 340 7.83 -6.07 12.77
CA SER A 340 7.29 -5.72 14.09
C SER A 340 5.87 -5.16 13.97
N THR A 341 4.94 -6.00 13.55
CA THR A 341 3.51 -5.69 13.41
C THR A 341 2.86 -5.33 14.75
N CYS A 342 1.66 -4.74 14.71
CA CYS A 342 0.90 -4.48 15.95
C CYS A 342 0.55 -5.79 16.69
N LEU A 343 0.41 -6.88 15.94
CA LEU A 343 0.01 -8.20 16.39
C LEU A 343 1.13 -8.92 17.16
N THR A 344 2.33 -8.99 16.57
CA THR A 344 3.49 -9.67 17.19
C THR A 344 4.03 -8.90 18.40
N ALA A 345 4.07 -7.55 18.31
CA ALA A 345 4.46 -6.70 19.43
C ALA A 345 3.53 -6.84 20.65
N LEU A 346 2.21 -6.93 20.44
CA LEU A 346 1.24 -7.10 21.52
C LEU A 346 1.31 -8.51 22.15
N ALA A 347 1.46 -9.55 21.34
CA ALA A 347 1.59 -10.92 21.84
C ALA A 347 2.82 -11.06 22.73
N ARG A 348 3.98 -10.55 22.28
CA ARG A 348 5.21 -10.55 23.08
C ARG A 348 5.04 -9.79 24.39
N ALA A 349 4.56 -8.55 24.37
CA ALA A 349 4.40 -7.75 25.59
C ALA A 349 3.49 -8.41 26.64
N ARG A 350 2.52 -9.22 26.21
CA ARG A 350 1.68 -10.03 27.10
C ARG A 350 2.37 -11.30 27.60
N ALA A 351 3.14 -11.97 26.76
CA ALA A 351 3.96 -13.11 27.18
C ALA A 351 5.04 -12.68 28.20
N GLU A 352 5.65 -11.50 28.01
CA GLU A 352 6.57 -10.87 28.97
C GLU A 352 5.86 -10.59 30.31
N ALA A 353 4.69 -9.94 30.27
CA ALA A 353 3.90 -9.63 31.48
C ALA A 353 3.34 -10.87 32.21
N ALA A 354 3.10 -11.97 31.49
CA ALA A 354 2.61 -13.23 32.06
C ALA A 354 3.74 -14.21 32.46
N GLY A 355 4.99 -13.92 32.12
CA GLY A 355 6.12 -14.84 32.31
C GLY A 355 6.09 -16.09 31.41
N ASP A 356 5.33 -16.07 30.31
CA ASP A 356 5.18 -17.19 29.35
C ASP A 356 6.45 -17.35 28.50
N ARG A 357 7.48 -17.96 29.11
CA ARG A 357 8.77 -18.23 28.47
C ARG A 357 8.64 -19.02 27.17
N LEU A 358 7.68 -19.95 27.08
CA LEU A 358 7.43 -20.73 25.86
C LEU A 358 6.99 -19.82 24.71
N ALA A 359 6.03 -18.93 24.97
CA ALA A 359 5.58 -17.96 23.96
C ALA A 359 6.72 -17.02 23.51
N LEU A 360 7.59 -16.60 24.44
CA LEU A 360 8.76 -15.77 24.10
C LEU A 360 9.75 -16.53 23.22
N THR A 361 10.15 -17.74 23.61
CA THR A 361 11.12 -18.55 22.85
C THR A 361 10.64 -18.87 21.42
N VAL A 362 9.34 -19.17 21.23
CA VAL A 362 8.81 -19.41 19.87
C VAL A 362 8.78 -18.13 19.04
N LEU A 363 8.31 -17.01 19.61
CA LEU A 363 8.31 -15.72 18.89
C LEU A 363 9.74 -15.28 18.52
N GLU A 364 10.73 -15.58 19.36
CA GLU A 364 12.15 -15.31 19.09
C GLU A 364 12.77 -16.28 18.09
N ARG A 365 12.31 -17.55 18.04
CA ARG A 365 12.73 -18.55 17.04
C ARG A 365 12.16 -18.28 15.64
N ALA A 366 10.95 -17.72 15.56
CA ALA A 366 10.20 -17.60 14.31
C ALA A 366 10.34 -16.24 13.61
N LEU A 367 10.43 -15.12 14.34
CA LEU A 367 10.42 -13.79 13.74
C LEU A 367 11.76 -13.46 13.06
N GLY A 368 11.76 -13.44 11.73
CA GLY A 368 12.94 -13.26 10.88
C GLY A 368 13.50 -14.56 10.30
N LYS A 369 12.83 -15.70 10.54
CA LYS A 369 13.22 -17.00 10.01
C LYS A 369 12.74 -17.15 8.56
N HIS A 370 13.60 -16.92 7.58
CA HIS A 370 13.24 -17.05 6.16
C HIS A 370 12.73 -18.45 5.77
N ASP A 371 13.24 -19.50 6.41
CA ASP A 371 12.83 -20.90 6.23
C ASP A 371 11.71 -21.34 7.21
N LEU A 372 10.85 -20.40 7.65
CA LEU A 372 9.74 -20.68 8.57
C LEU A 372 8.86 -21.83 8.07
N SER A 373 8.87 -22.95 8.80
CA SER A 373 8.05 -24.12 8.46
C SER A 373 6.57 -23.89 8.77
N PRO A 374 5.64 -24.65 8.16
CA PRO A 374 4.23 -24.59 8.52
C PRO A 374 3.97 -24.89 10.01
N ALA A 375 4.80 -25.74 10.63
CA ALA A 375 4.72 -26.03 12.06
C ALA A 375 5.18 -24.85 12.94
N ASP A 376 6.31 -24.20 12.60
CA ASP A 376 6.76 -22.97 13.28
C ASP A 376 5.66 -21.88 13.20
N LEU A 377 5.00 -21.75 12.04
CA LEU A 377 3.94 -20.76 11.83
C LEU A 377 2.69 -21.07 12.66
N GLU A 378 2.29 -22.33 12.82
CA GLU A 378 1.14 -22.68 13.66
C GLU A 378 1.44 -22.51 15.16
N GLU A 379 2.66 -22.81 15.63
CA GLU A 379 3.08 -22.47 17.00
C GLU A 379 2.96 -20.94 17.25
N VAL A 380 3.37 -20.11 16.27
CA VAL A 380 3.19 -18.65 16.35
C VAL A 380 1.70 -18.28 16.38
N ARG A 381 0.87 -18.84 15.50
CA ARG A 381 -0.59 -18.58 15.46
C ARG A 381 -1.25 -18.91 16.80
N ASP A 382 -0.91 -20.04 17.42
CA ASP A 382 -1.43 -20.41 18.73
C ASP A 382 -0.98 -19.46 19.85
N ILE A 383 0.21 -18.89 19.78
CA ILE A 383 0.64 -17.83 20.71
C ILE A 383 -0.15 -16.54 20.49
N LEU A 384 -0.38 -16.14 19.22
CA LEU A 384 -1.19 -14.96 18.89
C LEU A 384 -2.66 -15.11 19.33
N ARG A 385 -3.18 -16.35 19.31
CA ARG A 385 -4.48 -16.73 19.89
C ARG A 385 -4.44 -16.70 21.43
N ARG A 386 -3.54 -17.46 22.06
CA ARG A 386 -3.44 -17.68 23.53
C ARG A 386 -3.12 -16.42 24.33
N THR A 387 -2.27 -15.54 23.79
CA THR A 387 -2.01 -14.20 24.37
C THR A 387 -3.18 -13.23 24.18
N GLY A 388 -4.25 -13.63 23.48
CA GLY A 388 -5.39 -12.79 23.12
C GLY A 388 -5.04 -11.62 22.20
N ALA A 389 -3.86 -11.65 21.58
CA ALA A 389 -3.37 -10.54 20.75
C ALA A 389 -4.24 -10.35 19.52
N LEU A 390 -4.55 -11.45 18.80
CA LEU A 390 -5.47 -11.48 17.66
C LEU A 390 -6.81 -10.80 17.99
N ALA A 391 -7.51 -11.27 19.02
CA ALA A 391 -8.80 -10.72 19.44
C ALA A 391 -8.72 -9.24 19.84
N THR A 392 -7.58 -8.80 20.40
CA THR A 392 -7.37 -7.39 20.78
C THR A 392 -7.09 -6.49 19.57
N VAL A 393 -6.37 -6.99 18.57
CA VAL A 393 -6.12 -6.30 17.30
C VAL A 393 -7.41 -6.16 16.49
N GLU A 394 -8.20 -7.22 16.34
CA GLU A 394 -9.51 -7.16 15.68
C GLU A 394 -10.48 -6.21 16.40
N ALA A 395 -10.60 -6.31 17.73
CA ALA A 395 -11.43 -5.39 18.51
C ALA A 395 -10.95 -3.92 18.40
N LYS A 396 -9.65 -3.70 18.16
CA LYS A 396 -9.09 -2.37 17.89
C LYS A 396 -9.41 -1.89 16.48
N ALA A 397 -9.30 -2.75 15.46
CA ALA A 397 -9.72 -2.45 14.10
C ALA A 397 -11.21 -2.07 14.06
N GLY A 398 -12.10 -2.88 14.64
CA GLY A 398 -13.54 -2.58 14.73
C GLY A 398 -13.85 -1.25 15.43
N ARG A 399 -13.16 -0.94 16.55
CA ARG A 399 -13.29 0.38 17.21
C ARG A 399 -12.81 1.53 16.33
N LEU A 400 -11.74 1.34 15.55
CA LEU A 400 -11.23 2.34 14.62
C LEU A 400 -12.20 2.60 13.47
N VAL A 401 -12.78 1.55 12.85
CA VAL A 401 -13.82 1.69 11.82
C VAL A 401 -15.02 2.48 12.37
N ALA A 402 -15.55 2.07 13.53
CA ALA A 402 -16.70 2.74 14.13
C ALA A 402 -16.41 4.21 14.49
N GLN A 403 -15.19 4.54 14.94
CA GLN A 403 -14.76 5.92 15.15
C GLN A 403 -14.56 6.69 13.83
N GLY A 404 -14.07 6.03 12.77
CA GLY A 404 -13.85 6.64 11.47
C GLY A 404 -15.16 7.01 10.78
N LEU A 405 -16.12 6.09 10.76
CA LEU A 405 -17.48 6.36 10.26
C LEU A 405 -18.16 7.48 11.06
N ARG A 406 -18.04 7.52 12.40
CA ARG A 406 -18.52 8.66 13.20
C ARG A 406 -17.79 9.99 12.99
N ARG A 407 -16.68 10.02 12.23
CA ARG A 407 -16.06 11.28 11.77
C ARG A 407 -16.53 11.64 10.36
N PHE A 408 -16.78 10.64 9.52
CA PHE A 408 -17.40 10.80 8.21
C PHE A 408 -18.85 11.31 8.33
N ASP A 409 -19.67 10.61 9.11
CA ASP A 409 -21.10 10.88 9.35
C ASP A 409 -21.36 12.18 10.18
N ALA A 410 -20.32 12.99 10.44
CA ALA A 410 -20.37 14.18 11.30
C ALA A 410 -20.18 15.51 10.57
N VAL A 411 -20.07 15.49 9.24
CA VAL A 411 -19.99 16.68 8.38
C VAL A 411 -21.01 16.60 7.24
N PRO A 412 -21.56 17.73 6.76
CA PRO A 412 -22.43 17.73 5.59
C PRO A 412 -21.61 17.38 4.34
N LEU A 413 -22.12 16.45 3.54
CA LEU A 413 -21.52 15.98 2.29
C LEU A 413 -22.63 15.84 1.24
N ASP A 414 -22.26 15.94 -0.05
CA ASP A 414 -23.17 15.65 -1.16
C ASP A 414 -23.66 14.19 -1.08
N PRO A 415 -24.97 13.92 -1.02
CA PRO A 415 -25.49 12.56 -0.80
C PRO A 415 -25.08 11.54 -1.88
N ALA A 416 -24.92 11.96 -3.14
CA ALA A 416 -24.59 11.06 -4.24
C ALA A 416 -23.12 10.62 -4.17
N GLY A 417 -22.21 11.53 -3.80
CA GLY A 417 -20.83 11.18 -3.52
C GLY A 417 -20.65 10.45 -2.18
N ALA A 418 -21.33 10.90 -1.13
CA ALA A 418 -21.14 10.44 0.24
C ALA A 418 -21.49 8.96 0.43
N GLY A 419 -22.59 8.47 -0.14
CA GLY A 419 -22.97 7.06 -0.03
C GLY A 419 -21.89 6.14 -0.62
N ARG A 420 -21.48 6.40 -1.86
CA ARG A 420 -20.44 5.63 -2.57
C ARG A 420 -19.07 5.68 -1.88
N LEU A 421 -18.73 6.83 -1.30
CA LEU A 421 -17.52 6.96 -0.49
C LEU A 421 -17.60 6.14 0.81
N ARG A 422 -18.74 6.18 1.49
CA ARG A 422 -18.97 5.44 2.74
C ARG A 422 -18.89 3.93 2.51
N ASP A 423 -19.46 3.43 1.43
CA ASP A 423 -19.38 2.02 1.03
C ASP A 423 -17.92 1.58 0.77
N LEU A 424 -17.14 2.42 0.05
CA LEU A 424 -15.72 2.18 -0.17
C LEU A 424 -14.90 2.20 1.12
N LEU A 425 -15.22 3.10 2.05
CA LEU A 425 -14.58 3.18 3.37
C LEU A 425 -14.91 1.96 4.26
N VAL A 426 -16.12 1.41 4.17
CA VAL A 426 -16.49 0.15 4.83
C VAL A 426 -15.79 -1.05 4.18
N ALA A 427 -15.76 -1.12 2.85
CA ALA A 427 -15.10 -2.20 2.13
C ALA A 427 -13.57 -2.21 2.36
N ALA A 428 -12.94 -1.02 2.31
CA ALA A 428 -11.50 -0.85 2.56
C ALA A 428 -11.09 -1.25 3.98
N ALA A 429 -12.01 -1.25 4.96
CA ALA A 429 -11.74 -1.71 6.31
C ALA A 429 -11.68 -3.25 6.47
N GLY A 430 -11.73 -4.03 5.37
CA GLY A 430 -11.83 -5.49 5.41
C GLY A 430 -13.27 -5.96 5.66
N GLY A 431 -14.20 -5.46 4.85
CA GLY A 431 -15.64 -5.70 4.97
C GLY A 431 -16.14 -7.07 4.50
N THR A 432 -15.39 -8.17 4.72
CA THR A 432 -15.80 -9.52 4.28
C THR A 432 -15.59 -10.57 5.39
N GLN A 433 -16.71 -11.08 5.90
CA GLN A 433 -16.89 -12.24 6.79
C GLN A 433 -15.67 -12.87 7.49
N LEU A 434 -15.42 -12.44 8.74
CA LEU A 434 -15.21 -13.42 9.81
C LEU A 434 -16.59 -13.93 10.21
N GLY A 435 -16.89 -15.20 9.91
CA GLY A 435 -18.07 -15.88 10.45
C GLY A 435 -17.96 -16.05 11.97
N PRO A 436 -19.08 -16.26 12.70
CA PRO A 436 -19.03 -16.57 14.12
C PRO A 436 -18.25 -17.88 14.31
N ALA A 437 -17.32 -17.89 15.27
CA ALA A 437 -16.59 -19.10 15.61
C ALA A 437 -17.57 -20.21 16.04
N GLY A 438 -17.45 -21.39 15.43
CA GLY A 438 -18.23 -22.55 15.84
C GLY A 438 -17.98 -22.91 17.32
N PRO A 439 -18.98 -23.44 18.04
CA PRO A 439 -18.79 -23.87 19.42
C PRO A 439 -17.74 -25.00 19.50
N PRO A 440 -16.96 -25.09 20.58
CA PRO A 440 -15.97 -26.15 20.73
C PRO A 440 -16.64 -27.51 20.95
N GLU A 441 -16.60 -28.39 19.95
CA GLU A 441 -17.06 -29.77 20.10
C GLU A 441 -16.09 -30.57 20.97
N GLY A 442 -16.59 -31.11 22.09
CA GLY A 442 -15.75 -31.69 23.14
C GLY A 442 -16.48 -32.55 24.17
N ALA A 443 -17.55 -33.26 23.78
CA ALA A 443 -18.20 -34.27 24.62
C ALA A 443 -18.89 -35.37 23.77
N PRO A 444 -18.72 -36.67 24.06
CA PRO A 444 -19.33 -37.74 23.28
C PRO A 444 -20.81 -37.97 23.67
N ALA A 445 -21.72 -37.83 22.71
CA ALA A 445 -23.13 -38.13 22.89
C ALA A 445 -23.45 -39.63 22.67
N ASN A 446 -24.19 -40.23 23.60
CA ASN A 446 -24.49 -41.66 23.63
C ASN A 446 -25.56 -42.06 22.59
N ARG A 447 -25.44 -43.26 21.98
CA ARG A 447 -26.42 -43.82 21.03
C ARG A 447 -27.39 -44.80 21.70
N PRO A 448 -28.70 -44.71 21.39
CA PRO A 448 -29.57 -45.89 21.45
C PRO A 448 -30.39 -46.13 20.17
N GLY A 449 -30.29 -47.36 19.65
CA GLY A 449 -31.44 -48.23 19.34
C GLY A 449 -32.52 -47.84 18.31
N ALA A 450 -32.39 -48.42 17.11
CA ALA A 450 -33.32 -49.41 16.52
C ALA A 450 -34.73 -49.04 15.96
N ARG A 451 -34.92 -49.44 14.68
CA ARG A 451 -36.14 -50.03 14.04
C ARG A 451 -37.40 -49.15 13.85
N ALA A 452 -38.37 -49.44 12.97
CA ALA A 452 -38.44 -50.15 11.67
C ALA A 452 -39.88 -50.06 11.08
N GLN A 453 -40.07 -50.43 9.80
CA GLN A 453 -41.35 -50.48 9.03
C GLN A 453 -41.85 -49.11 8.51
N GLY A 454 -42.58 -49.01 7.38
CA GLY A 454 -43.03 -50.02 6.40
C GLY A 454 -43.39 -49.39 5.04
N SER A 455 -43.64 -50.20 3.99
CA SER A 455 -43.56 -49.77 2.57
C SER A 455 -44.91 -49.75 1.79
N PRO A 456 -45.02 -49.92 0.44
CA PRO A 456 -45.74 -48.98 -0.45
C PRO A 456 -46.98 -49.63 -1.14
N PRO A 457 -47.50 -49.13 -2.30
CA PRO A 457 -46.90 -49.32 -3.65
C PRO A 457 -47.03 -48.03 -4.53
N ASN A 458 -46.78 -47.93 -5.86
CA ASN A 458 -46.63 -48.82 -7.04
C ASN A 458 -45.68 -48.11 -8.05
N GLY A 459 -45.00 -48.74 -9.03
CA GLY A 459 -44.82 -50.17 -9.36
C GLY A 459 -44.27 -50.37 -10.79
N ALA A 460 -43.67 -51.54 -11.09
CA ALA A 460 -43.40 -52.15 -12.43
C ALA A 460 -42.45 -51.41 -13.43
N THR A 461 -41.68 -52.03 -14.35
CA THR A 461 -41.17 -53.40 -14.66
C THR A 461 -40.17 -53.28 -15.84
N ALA A 462 -39.18 -54.15 -16.14
CA ALA A 462 -38.55 -55.29 -15.45
C ALA A 462 -37.21 -55.68 -16.15
N ASP A 463 -36.53 -56.69 -15.60
CA ASP A 463 -35.30 -57.38 -16.07
C ASP A 463 -35.57 -58.39 -17.25
N PRO A 464 -34.60 -59.13 -17.88
CA PRO A 464 -33.37 -59.70 -17.29
C PRO A 464 -32.05 -59.84 -18.12
N HIS A 465 -30.99 -60.20 -17.36
CA HIS A 465 -29.69 -60.85 -17.72
C HIS A 465 -29.79 -62.25 -18.40
N PRO A 466 -28.71 -63.03 -18.78
CA PRO A 466 -27.28 -62.98 -18.37
C PRO A 466 -26.18 -63.35 -19.43
N SER A 467 -24.93 -63.64 -18.97
CA SER A 467 -23.86 -64.47 -19.59
C SER A 467 -22.86 -63.80 -20.58
N ALA A 468 -21.56 -64.16 -20.73
CA ALA A 468 -20.51 -64.74 -19.84
C ALA A 468 -19.10 -64.74 -20.53
N ALA A 469 -18.01 -64.96 -19.75
CA ALA A 469 -16.62 -65.32 -20.16
C ALA A 469 -15.81 -64.27 -20.99
N SER A 470 -14.47 -64.26 -21.13
CA SER A 470 -13.30 -65.05 -20.64
C SER A 470 -12.06 -64.11 -20.48
N ALA A 471 -11.17 -64.21 -19.47
CA ALA A 471 -9.93 -65.03 -19.40
C ALA A 471 -8.91 -64.82 -20.56
N SER A 472 -7.56 -64.75 -20.38
CA SER A 472 -6.69 -64.74 -19.17
C SER A 472 -5.20 -64.40 -19.50
N ALA A 473 -4.37 -64.21 -18.45
CA ALA A 473 -2.89 -64.39 -18.41
C ALA A 473 -1.99 -63.37 -19.19
N GLY A 474 -0.68 -63.23 -18.90
CA GLY A 474 0.21 -63.98 -17.98
C GLY A 474 1.07 -63.12 -17.02
N ARG A 475 2.04 -63.74 -16.32
CA ARG A 475 2.74 -63.20 -15.13
C ARG A 475 4.29 -63.46 -15.16
N PRO A 476 5.10 -62.96 -14.18
CA PRO A 476 6.55 -62.76 -14.33
C PRO A 476 7.47 -63.77 -13.61
N HIS A 477 8.79 -63.68 -13.88
CA HIS A 477 9.97 -64.15 -13.11
C HIS A 477 11.23 -63.46 -13.70
N ALA A 478 12.45 -63.44 -13.13
CA ALA A 478 12.98 -63.48 -11.75
C ALA A 478 14.50 -63.11 -11.77
N SER A 479 15.11 -62.85 -10.61
CA SER A 479 16.58 -62.67 -10.38
C SER A 479 17.29 -64.06 -10.21
N PRO A 480 18.63 -64.25 -9.97
CA PRO A 480 19.65 -63.32 -9.44
C PRO A 480 21.05 -63.28 -10.19
N PRO A 481 22.26 -63.56 -9.63
CA PRO A 481 23.30 -62.54 -9.40
C PRO A 481 24.74 -62.86 -9.93
N ASP A 482 25.76 -62.25 -9.28
CA ASP A 482 27.25 -62.36 -9.41
C ASP A 482 27.93 -61.30 -10.33
N GLY A 483 29.14 -60.79 -10.02
CA GLY A 483 29.97 -60.91 -8.81
C GLY A 483 31.41 -60.35 -8.97
N GLN A 484 32.15 -60.12 -7.86
CA GLN A 484 33.60 -59.78 -7.77
C GLN A 484 34.03 -58.40 -8.36
N ALA A 485 35.14 -57.72 -8.02
CA ALA A 485 36.04 -57.62 -6.84
C ALA A 485 36.72 -56.20 -6.91
N ALA A 486 37.53 -55.66 -5.99
CA ALA A 486 38.36 -56.24 -4.93
C ALA A 486 38.66 -55.25 -3.76
N SER A 487 39.33 -55.79 -2.74
CA SER A 487 40.10 -55.17 -1.63
C SER A 487 41.05 -54.01 -2.04
N THR A 488 41.57 -53.14 -1.13
CA THR A 488 42.00 -53.35 0.27
C THR A 488 41.81 -52.16 1.24
N THR A 489 41.70 -52.48 2.53
CA THR A 489 42.48 -51.96 3.69
C THR A 489 43.53 -50.85 3.41
N THR A 490 43.82 -49.84 4.26
CA THR A 490 43.77 -49.68 5.75
C THR A 490 43.44 -48.24 6.23
N GLY A 491 43.24 -48.05 7.54
CA GLY A 491 43.43 -46.76 8.25
C GLY A 491 44.29 -46.99 9.53
N PRO A 492 44.27 -46.14 10.59
CA PRO A 492 43.74 -44.77 10.71
C PRO A 492 44.75 -43.77 11.40
N ALA A 493 44.27 -42.59 11.84
CA ALA A 493 44.99 -41.53 12.58
C ALA A 493 45.99 -40.67 11.74
N THR A 494 46.39 -39.44 12.09
CA THR A 494 46.42 -38.73 13.40
C THR A 494 45.94 -37.25 13.40
N ARG A 495 45.82 -36.75 14.64
CA ARG A 495 45.46 -35.43 15.22
C ARG A 495 46.10 -34.15 14.63
N ALA A 496 45.46 -33.01 14.94
CA ALA A 496 45.94 -31.60 14.89
C ALA A 496 45.99 -30.94 13.48
N THR A 497 45.94 -29.60 13.32
CA THR A 497 45.94 -28.46 14.28
C THR A 497 45.05 -27.31 13.76
N ALA A 498 44.63 -26.37 14.62
CA ALA A 498 43.93 -25.14 14.21
C ALA A 498 44.86 -23.91 14.21
N PRO A 499 44.67 -22.92 13.30
CA PRO A 499 45.32 -21.61 13.37
C PRO A 499 44.40 -20.54 14.02
N ALA A 500 45.01 -19.62 14.76
CA ALA A 500 44.37 -18.42 15.33
C ALA A 500 44.74 -17.16 14.49
N PRO A 501 44.09 -15.99 14.69
CA PRO A 501 44.08 -14.92 13.67
C PRO A 501 45.32 -14.02 13.66
N HIS A 502 45.57 -13.39 12.51
CA HIS A 502 46.56 -12.32 12.35
C HIS A 502 46.03 -10.98 12.87
N HIS A 503 46.89 -10.24 13.56
CA HIS A 503 46.69 -8.81 13.87
C HIS A 503 47.14 -7.92 12.69
N GLY A 504 46.44 -6.80 12.50
CA GLY A 504 46.86 -5.69 11.63
C GLY A 504 46.25 -4.38 12.15
N THR A 505 47.10 -3.43 12.52
CA THR A 505 46.73 -2.14 13.17
C THR A 505 46.56 -1.00 12.13
N PRO A 506 46.05 0.20 12.52
CA PRO A 506 45.21 1.01 11.63
C PRO A 506 45.95 2.07 10.80
N LEU A 507 45.28 2.57 9.76
CA LEU A 507 45.66 3.80 9.07
C LEU A 507 45.14 5.05 9.81
N SER A 508 45.95 6.11 9.82
CA SER A 508 45.69 7.36 10.54
C SER A 508 44.80 8.31 9.73
N LEU A 509 43.93 9.06 10.41
CA LEU A 509 43.39 10.30 9.85
C LEU A 509 44.48 11.39 9.94
N VAL A 510 44.71 12.09 8.83
CA VAL A 510 45.42 13.38 8.83
C VAL A 510 44.38 14.47 8.62
N ALA A 511 44.44 15.50 9.46
CA ALA A 511 43.68 16.73 9.30
C ALA A 511 44.65 17.91 9.29
N SER A 512 44.45 18.85 8.36
CA SER A 512 45.17 20.12 8.30
C SER A 512 44.26 21.20 7.71
N HIS A 513 44.34 22.42 8.26
CA HIS A 513 43.52 23.58 7.92
C HIS A 513 44.17 24.46 6.82
N SER A 514 43.55 25.64 6.59
CA SER A 514 44.10 26.86 5.95
C SER A 514 44.34 26.79 4.43
N GLU A 515 44.12 27.85 3.64
CA GLU A 515 43.48 29.17 3.89
C GLU A 515 43.05 29.80 2.53
N ASP A 516 42.43 30.99 2.56
CA ASP A 516 42.42 32.09 1.56
C ASP A 516 42.82 31.83 0.07
N SER A 517 42.19 32.46 -0.94
CA SER A 517 41.54 33.79 -0.95
C SER A 517 40.70 34.05 -2.23
N ARG A 518 39.84 35.08 -2.14
CA ARG A 518 39.33 36.00 -3.20
C ARG A 518 39.29 35.57 -4.68
N ALA A 519 38.07 35.55 -5.23
CA ALA A 519 37.71 36.29 -6.45
C ALA A 519 36.22 36.72 -6.35
#